data_AF-M2Q8J1-F1
#
_entry.id   AF-M2Q8J1-F1
#
_cell.length_a   1.000
_cell.length_b   1.000
_cell.length_c   1.000
_cell.angle_alpha   90.00
_cell.angle_beta   90.00
_cell.angle_gamma   90.00
#
_symmetry.space_group_name_H-M   'P 1'
#
loop_
_entity.id
_entity.type
_entity.pdbx_description
1 polymer ?
#
loop_
_entity_poly.entity_id
_entity_poly.type
_entity_poly.pdbx_seq_one_letter_code
_entity_poly.pdbx_strand_id
1 'polypeptide(L)'
;MWDAMGDDERLDGVESRLNDYAHVPRRWRGGGMDRMEDDLTVNPQMMEEEDYAEWVRAGMWRKKHAAEHAEQERKNAERAARKAREEAVREETQRMEEAEAKARARRREEKQKKWRAEARARYDERWKLLIDGDAQGLAFSDIPWPVLLEQRDGASMELLKTQAIAAFLIPSGAEGKEPNGHDDAVKKGRKEILRETILRFHPDKFEGRILTRVREADREQVREAVGVVVRALNELMGT
;
A
#
# COMPACT_ATOMS: atom_id res chain seq x y z
N MET A 1 6.71 -24.00 45.12
CA MET A 1 7.57 -24.95 45.85
C MET A 1 7.58 -26.22 45.02
N TRP A 2 8.73 -26.51 44.40
CA TRP A 2 9.23 -27.73 43.76
C TRP A 2 10.15 -27.29 42.64
N ASP A 3 11.33 -26.85 43.08
CA ASP A 3 12.52 -26.64 42.28
C ASP A 3 12.98 -28.02 41.77
N ALA A 4 12.90 -28.22 40.47
CA ALA A 4 13.42 -29.39 39.77
C ALA A 4 14.45 -28.94 38.72
N MET A 5 15.34 -28.02 39.09
CA MET A 5 16.67 -27.91 38.49
C MET A 5 17.57 -29.00 39.09
N GLY A 6 17.32 -30.25 38.72
CA GLY A 6 18.19 -31.38 39.03
C GLY A 6 18.97 -31.76 37.78
N ASP A 7 20.18 -31.22 37.68
CA ASP A 7 21.30 -31.77 36.89
C ASP A 7 20.98 -32.22 35.46
N ASP A 8 20.78 -31.23 34.58
CA ASP A 8 20.91 -31.45 33.13
C ASP A 8 22.41 -31.49 32.82
N GLU A 9 23.04 -32.63 33.17
CA GLU A 9 24.43 -32.94 32.84
C GLU A 9 24.51 -33.00 31.32
N ARG A 10 24.85 -31.85 30.70
CA ARG A 10 24.94 -31.65 29.25
C ARG A 10 25.54 -32.88 28.59
N LEU A 11 24.89 -33.36 27.51
CA LEU A 11 25.36 -34.47 26.68
C LEU A 11 26.86 -34.35 26.32
N ASP A 12 27.37 -33.13 26.18
CA ASP A 12 28.79 -32.81 25.99
C ASP A 12 29.71 -33.36 27.10
N GLY A 13 29.27 -33.37 28.36
CA GLY A 13 30.02 -33.87 29.52
C GLY A 13 30.05 -35.40 29.61
N VAL A 14 28.98 -36.07 29.17
CA VAL A 14 28.91 -37.53 29.10
C VAL A 14 29.77 -38.06 27.95
N GLU A 15 29.76 -37.38 26.79
CA GLU A 15 30.67 -37.66 25.67
C GLU A 15 32.14 -37.49 26.08
N SER A 16 32.46 -36.45 26.85
CA SER A 16 33.83 -36.22 27.32
C SER A 16 34.31 -37.33 28.26
N ARG A 17 33.48 -37.79 29.22
CA ARG A 17 33.86 -38.87 30.15
C ARG A 17 33.97 -40.25 29.49
N LEU A 18 33.13 -40.55 28.49
CA LEU A 18 33.22 -41.81 27.73
C LEU A 18 34.46 -41.86 26.82
N ASN A 19 34.85 -40.71 26.27
CA ASN A 19 36.07 -40.56 25.47
C ASN A 19 37.37 -40.72 26.27
N ASP A 20 37.34 -40.56 27.60
CA ASP A 20 38.51 -40.73 28.46
C ASP A 20 38.83 -42.21 28.76
N TYR A 21 37.84 -43.11 28.63
CA TYR A 21 38.00 -44.54 28.95
C TYR A 21 38.20 -45.44 27.72
N ALA A 22 37.84 -44.99 26.53
CA ALA A 22 38.13 -45.67 25.26
C ALA A 22 38.59 -44.62 24.25
N HIS A 23 39.73 -44.85 23.60
CA HIS A 23 40.22 -44.00 22.52
C HIS A 23 39.20 -44.03 21.36
N VAL A 24 38.24 -43.11 21.37
CA VAL A 24 37.24 -42.97 20.30
C VAL A 24 37.83 -42.09 19.20
N PRO A 25 37.95 -42.58 17.96
CA PRO A 25 38.51 -41.81 16.86
C PRO A 25 37.76 -40.50 16.63
N ARG A 26 38.48 -39.42 16.32
CA ARG A 26 37.93 -38.05 16.20
C ARG A 26 36.72 -37.94 15.27
N ARG A 27 36.62 -38.77 14.22
CA ARG A 27 35.48 -38.81 13.29
C ARG A 27 34.13 -39.21 13.94
N TRP A 28 34.15 -39.81 15.14
CA TRP A 28 32.95 -40.22 15.91
C TRP A 28 32.64 -39.27 17.06
N ARG A 29 33.52 -38.31 17.37
CA ARG A 29 33.22 -37.23 18.33
C ARG A 29 32.41 -36.17 17.59
N GLY A 30 31.25 -35.78 18.12
CA GLY A 30 30.31 -34.87 17.46
C GLY A 30 31.00 -33.67 16.80
N GLY A 31 31.09 -33.68 15.47
CA GLY A 31 31.81 -32.65 14.71
C GLY A 31 32.14 -33.00 13.27
N GLY A 32 32.15 -34.29 12.90
CA GLY A 32 32.35 -34.73 11.51
C GLY A 32 33.66 -34.24 10.87
N MET A 33 33.86 -34.55 9.59
CA MET A 33 35.03 -34.10 8.81
C MET A 33 35.12 -32.56 8.63
N ASP A 34 34.05 -31.82 8.97
CA ASP A 34 33.92 -30.37 8.79
C ASP A 34 34.87 -29.56 9.70
N ARG A 35 35.14 -30.05 10.93
CA ARG A 35 36.10 -29.39 11.85
C ARG A 35 37.58 -29.65 11.53
N MET A 36 37.90 -30.44 10.51
CA MET A 36 39.29 -30.67 10.05
C MET A 36 39.77 -29.62 9.03
N GLU A 37 39.00 -28.57 8.76
CA GLU A 37 39.44 -27.45 7.91
C GLU A 37 40.59 -26.64 8.55
N ASP A 38 40.66 -26.63 9.88
CA ASP A 38 41.57 -25.78 10.67
C ASP A 38 42.90 -26.48 11.09
N ASP A 39 43.31 -27.52 10.36
CA ASP A 39 44.41 -28.45 10.74
C ASP A 39 45.64 -28.36 9.79
N LEU A 40 45.89 -27.18 9.22
CA LEU A 40 47.09 -26.91 8.40
C LEU A 40 48.30 -26.45 9.24
N THR A 41 48.10 -26.21 10.53
CA THR A 41 49.09 -25.67 11.48
C THR A 41 49.59 -26.71 12.49
N VAL A 42 49.09 -27.95 12.44
CA VAL A 42 49.47 -29.00 13.40
C VAL A 42 50.76 -29.70 13.00
N ASN A 43 51.69 -29.76 13.97
CA ASN A 43 53.04 -30.27 13.76
C ASN A 43 53.03 -31.83 13.74
N PRO A 44 53.33 -32.49 12.60
CA PRO A 44 53.13 -33.94 12.43
C PRO A 44 53.93 -34.83 13.38
N GLN A 45 54.99 -34.29 14.00
CA GLN A 45 55.86 -35.01 14.93
C GLN A 45 55.27 -35.14 16.35
N MET A 46 54.21 -34.39 16.63
CA MET A 46 53.53 -34.39 17.94
C MET A 46 52.22 -35.19 17.91
N MET A 47 51.89 -35.83 16.79
CA MET A 47 50.68 -36.64 16.63
C MET A 47 50.96 -38.09 17.03
N GLU A 48 50.01 -38.73 17.70
CA GLU A 48 50.07 -40.16 17.97
C GLU A 48 49.97 -40.95 16.65
N GLU A 49 50.49 -42.18 16.61
CA GLU A 49 50.67 -42.95 15.36
C GLU A 49 49.34 -43.19 14.61
N GLU A 50 48.23 -43.30 15.34
CA GLU A 50 46.88 -43.45 14.77
C GLU A 50 46.32 -42.13 14.22
N ASP A 51 46.53 -41.02 14.92
CA ASP A 51 46.16 -39.67 14.48
C ASP A 51 46.98 -39.24 13.25
N TYR A 52 48.27 -39.61 13.19
CA TYR A 52 49.12 -39.41 12.02
C TYR A 52 48.59 -40.19 10.81
N ALA A 53 48.16 -41.44 11.01
CA ALA A 53 47.57 -42.24 9.93
C ALA A 53 46.25 -41.63 9.42
N GLU A 54 45.43 -41.03 10.30
CA GLU A 54 44.23 -40.29 9.89
C GLU A 54 44.57 -38.99 9.16
N TRP A 55 45.55 -38.22 9.62
CA TRP A 55 46.03 -37.00 8.95
C TRP A 55 46.58 -37.30 7.55
N VAL A 56 47.33 -38.40 7.38
CA VAL A 56 47.80 -38.86 6.07
C VAL A 56 46.64 -39.29 5.18
N ARG A 57 45.64 -40.01 5.70
CA ARG A 57 44.44 -40.39 4.93
C ARG A 57 43.62 -39.17 4.52
N ALA A 58 43.43 -38.19 5.41
CA ALA A 58 42.76 -36.93 5.12
C ALA A 58 43.55 -36.09 4.11
N GLY A 59 44.88 -36.03 4.23
CA GLY A 59 45.78 -35.41 3.25
C GLY A 59 45.70 -36.07 1.87
N MET A 60 45.68 -37.41 1.82
CA MET A 60 45.52 -38.17 0.58
C MET A 60 44.12 -38.03 -0.03
N TRP A 61 43.08 -37.98 0.80
CA TRP A 61 41.71 -37.72 0.38
C TRP A 61 41.56 -36.31 -0.19
N ARG A 62 42.12 -35.29 0.47
CA ARG A 62 42.23 -33.91 -0.03
C ARG A 62 42.93 -33.86 -1.38
N LYS A 63 44.09 -34.51 -1.53
CA LYS A 63 44.80 -34.56 -2.83
C LYS A 63 43.99 -35.28 -3.92
N LYS A 64 43.26 -36.34 -3.58
CA LYS A 64 42.46 -37.12 -4.53
C LYS A 64 41.16 -36.42 -4.94
N HIS A 65 40.52 -35.69 -4.02
CA HIS A 65 39.24 -34.99 -4.24
C HIS A 65 39.41 -33.49 -4.42
N ALA A 66 40.64 -32.95 -4.42
CA ALA A 66 40.91 -31.53 -4.69
C ALA A 66 40.37 -31.11 -6.06
N ALA A 67 40.50 -31.98 -7.06
CA ALA A 67 39.95 -31.74 -8.40
C ALA A 67 38.42 -31.69 -8.39
N GLU A 68 37.78 -32.58 -7.63
CA GLU A 68 36.32 -32.65 -7.49
C GLU A 68 35.78 -31.44 -6.71
N HIS A 69 36.48 -31.00 -5.65
CA HIS A 69 36.13 -29.80 -4.90
C HIS A 69 36.26 -28.55 -5.76
N ALA A 70 37.35 -28.41 -6.50
CA ALA A 70 37.56 -27.29 -7.41
C ALA A 70 36.49 -27.27 -8.53
N GLU A 71 36.08 -28.42 -9.04
CA GLU A 71 35.00 -28.52 -10.02
C GLU A 71 33.64 -28.14 -9.41
N GLN A 72 33.36 -28.60 -8.19
CA GLN A 72 32.14 -28.27 -7.45
C GLN A 72 32.07 -26.77 -7.11
N GLU A 73 33.17 -26.15 -6.71
CA GLU A 73 33.27 -24.71 -6.47
C GLU A 73 33.05 -23.91 -7.76
N ARG A 74 33.63 -24.35 -8.89
CA ARG A 74 33.39 -23.71 -10.19
C ARG A 74 31.92 -23.79 -10.60
N LYS A 75 31.29 -24.95 -10.42
CA LYS A 75 29.87 -25.16 -10.72
C LYS A 75 28.96 -24.35 -9.80
N ASN A 76 29.31 -24.23 -8.52
CA ASN A 76 28.60 -23.40 -7.56
C ASN A 76 28.75 -21.91 -7.87
N ALA A 77 29.95 -21.46 -8.23
CA ALA A 77 30.22 -20.09 -8.64
C ALA A 77 29.46 -19.73 -9.93
N GLU A 78 29.39 -20.63 -10.91
CA GLU A 78 28.61 -20.42 -12.14
C GLU A 78 27.11 -20.31 -11.84
N ARG A 79 26.57 -21.21 -10.98
CA ARG A 79 25.17 -21.15 -10.54
C ARG A 79 24.86 -19.88 -9.76
N ALA A 80 25.75 -19.46 -8.86
CA ALA A 80 25.62 -18.23 -8.10
C ALA A 80 25.65 -17.00 -9.02
N ALA A 81 26.58 -16.96 -9.99
CA ALA A 81 26.67 -15.89 -10.98
C ALA A 81 25.42 -15.83 -11.88
N ARG A 82 24.87 -16.97 -12.29
CA ARG A 82 23.61 -17.03 -13.04
C ARG A 82 22.44 -16.52 -12.21
N LYS A 83 22.30 -16.98 -10.97
CA LYS A 83 21.24 -16.53 -10.06
C LYS A 83 21.33 -15.03 -9.79
N ALA A 84 22.53 -14.50 -9.56
CA ALA A 84 22.76 -13.07 -9.36
C ALA A 84 22.37 -12.23 -10.59
N ARG A 85 22.65 -12.73 -11.81
CA ARG A 85 22.21 -12.07 -13.05
C ARG A 85 20.69 -12.09 -13.21
N GLU A 86 20.07 -13.24 -12.97
CA GLU A 86 18.60 -13.39 -13.02
C GLU A 86 17.91 -12.48 -11.99
N GLU A 87 18.46 -12.40 -10.78
CA GLU A 87 17.97 -11.54 -9.69
C GLU A 87 18.14 -10.06 -10.03
N ALA A 88 19.30 -9.64 -10.56
CA ALA A 88 19.51 -8.26 -10.99
C ALA A 88 18.52 -7.83 -12.10
N VAL A 89 18.28 -8.70 -13.09
CA VAL A 89 17.27 -8.44 -14.13
C VAL A 89 15.88 -8.37 -13.52
N ARG A 90 15.55 -9.27 -12.59
CA ARG A 90 14.26 -9.25 -11.91
C ARG A 90 14.05 -7.96 -11.11
N GLU A 91 15.04 -7.51 -10.35
CA GLU A 91 14.95 -6.25 -9.61
C GLU A 91 14.81 -5.05 -10.53
N GLU A 92 15.53 -5.02 -11.66
CA GLU A 92 15.42 -3.95 -12.65
C GLU A 92 14.02 -3.92 -13.27
N THR A 93 13.47 -5.07 -13.67
CA THR A 93 12.10 -5.17 -14.19
C THR A 93 11.07 -4.73 -13.16
N GLN A 94 11.20 -5.15 -11.90
CA GLN A 94 10.29 -4.73 -10.82
C GLN A 94 10.35 -3.22 -10.58
N ARG A 95 11.55 -2.62 -10.54
CA ARG A 95 11.69 -1.16 -10.40
C ARG A 95 11.05 -0.42 -11.56
N MET A 96 11.19 -0.92 -12.78
CA MET A 96 10.57 -0.31 -13.96
C MET A 96 9.04 -0.42 -13.93
N GLU A 97 8.50 -1.59 -13.58
CA GLU A 97 7.05 -1.82 -13.44
C GLU A 97 6.45 -0.95 -12.33
N GLU A 98 7.10 -0.86 -11.17
CA GLU A 98 6.66 0.01 -10.07
C GLU A 98 6.68 1.49 -10.47
N ALA A 99 7.73 1.94 -11.15
CA ALA A 99 7.83 3.32 -11.64
C ALA A 99 6.70 3.62 -12.65
N GLU A 100 6.41 2.68 -13.55
CA GLU A 100 5.32 2.82 -14.51
C GLU A 100 3.96 2.81 -13.82
N ALA A 101 3.73 1.92 -12.86
CA ALA A 101 2.50 1.86 -12.08
C ALA A 101 2.25 3.17 -11.32
N LYS A 102 3.29 3.72 -10.67
CA LYS A 102 3.24 5.02 -9.99
C LYS A 102 2.95 6.15 -10.98
N ALA A 103 3.58 6.15 -12.15
CA ALA A 103 3.32 7.14 -13.19
C ALA A 103 1.88 7.06 -13.74
N ARG A 104 1.35 5.85 -13.95
CA ARG A 104 -0.04 5.62 -14.36
C ARG A 104 -1.02 6.09 -13.28
N ALA A 105 -0.74 5.80 -12.01
CA ALA A 105 -1.56 6.26 -10.88
C ALA A 105 -1.61 7.79 -10.82
N ARG A 106 -0.44 8.46 -10.86
CA ARG A 106 -0.34 9.92 -10.87
C ARG A 106 -1.10 10.55 -12.04
N ARG A 107 -0.97 9.99 -13.25
CA ARG A 107 -1.71 10.47 -14.43
C ARG A 107 -3.23 10.34 -14.25
N ARG A 108 -3.71 9.27 -13.62
CA ARG A 108 -5.14 9.08 -13.32
C ARG A 108 -5.63 10.11 -12.31
N GLU A 109 -4.88 10.35 -11.24
CA GLU A 109 -5.20 11.36 -10.23
C GLU A 109 -5.22 12.78 -10.81
N GLU A 110 -4.22 13.14 -11.61
CA GLU A 110 -4.18 14.45 -12.27
C GLU A 110 -5.35 14.65 -13.23
N LYS A 111 -5.73 13.61 -14.00
CA LYS A 111 -6.92 13.64 -14.86
C LYS A 111 -8.19 13.82 -14.05
N GLN A 112 -8.36 13.06 -12.95
CA GLN A 112 -9.50 13.18 -12.07
C GLN A 112 -9.59 14.57 -11.44
N LYS A 113 -8.47 15.13 -10.98
CA LYS A 113 -8.40 16.49 -10.44
C LYS A 113 -8.80 17.54 -11.47
N LYS A 114 -8.28 17.45 -12.69
CA LYS A 114 -8.64 18.35 -13.80
C LYS A 114 -10.12 18.24 -14.13
N TRP A 115 -10.64 17.02 -14.27
CA TRP A 115 -12.05 16.79 -14.55
C TRP A 115 -12.96 17.36 -13.45
N ARG A 116 -12.64 17.16 -12.17
CA ARG A 116 -13.38 17.77 -11.05
C ARG A 116 -13.34 19.29 -11.08
N ALA A 117 -12.18 19.88 -11.39
CA ALA A 117 -12.03 21.34 -11.49
C ALA A 117 -12.86 21.91 -12.65
N GLU A 118 -12.84 21.26 -13.82
CA GLU A 118 -13.66 21.64 -14.97
C GLU A 118 -15.16 21.50 -14.67
N ALA A 119 -15.57 20.41 -14.01
CA ALA A 119 -16.95 20.21 -13.57
C ALA A 119 -17.41 21.32 -12.62
N ARG A 120 -16.55 21.75 -11.68
CA ARG A 120 -16.85 22.85 -10.76
C ARG A 120 -16.97 24.19 -11.46
N ALA A 121 -16.05 24.48 -12.38
CA ALA A 121 -16.09 25.72 -13.18
C ALA A 121 -17.39 25.80 -13.98
N ARG A 122 -17.81 24.69 -14.62
CA ARG A 122 -19.09 24.61 -15.35
C ARG A 122 -20.30 24.77 -14.44
N TYR A 123 -20.27 24.19 -13.25
CA TYR A 123 -21.32 24.39 -12.24
C TYR A 123 -21.45 25.87 -11.88
N ASP A 124 -20.34 26.55 -11.58
CA ASP A 124 -20.37 27.96 -11.19
C ASP A 124 -20.81 28.86 -12.36
N GLU A 125 -20.40 28.55 -13.59
CA GLU A 125 -20.86 29.25 -14.80
C GLU A 125 -22.36 29.09 -15.01
N ARG A 126 -22.87 27.85 -14.96
CA ARG A 126 -24.32 27.58 -15.07
C ARG A 126 -25.10 28.25 -13.95
N TRP A 127 -24.57 28.26 -12.73
CA TRP A 127 -25.20 28.93 -11.59
C TRP A 127 -25.32 30.43 -11.80
N LYS A 128 -24.27 31.08 -12.35
CA LYS A 128 -24.32 32.51 -12.72
C LYS A 128 -25.35 32.76 -13.81
N LEU A 129 -25.33 31.97 -14.88
CA LEU A 129 -26.30 32.09 -15.98
C LEU A 129 -27.76 31.90 -15.49
N LEU A 130 -27.98 31.01 -14.53
CA LEU A 130 -29.30 30.77 -13.95
C LEU A 130 -29.79 31.96 -13.11
N ILE A 131 -28.91 32.62 -12.36
CA ILE A 131 -29.26 33.79 -11.55
C ILE A 131 -29.46 35.03 -12.42
N ASP A 132 -28.55 35.27 -13.36
CA ASP A 132 -28.52 36.48 -14.18
C ASP A 132 -29.50 36.41 -15.37
N GLY A 133 -29.79 35.20 -15.84
CA GLY A 133 -30.74 34.96 -16.94
C GLY A 133 -32.20 35.07 -16.50
N ASP A 134 -33.08 35.25 -17.49
CA ASP A 134 -34.54 35.31 -17.35
C ASP A 134 -35.25 34.15 -18.09
N ALA A 135 -34.47 33.17 -18.56
CA ALA A 135 -34.95 32.03 -19.34
C ALA A 135 -36.12 31.32 -18.66
N GLN A 136 -37.19 31.11 -19.43
CA GLN A 136 -38.41 30.43 -18.99
C GLN A 136 -38.46 29.00 -19.52
N GLY A 137 -39.19 28.14 -18.83
CA GLY A 137 -39.34 26.75 -19.21
C GLY A 137 -38.07 25.92 -18.98
N LEU A 138 -37.37 26.20 -17.87
CA LEU A 138 -36.23 25.40 -17.43
C LEU A 138 -36.68 23.98 -17.09
N ALA A 139 -35.90 22.99 -17.52
CA ALA A 139 -36.08 21.59 -17.16
C ALA A 139 -35.25 21.21 -15.92
N PHE A 140 -35.52 20.05 -15.34
CA PHE A 140 -34.75 19.52 -14.22
C PHE A 140 -33.23 19.47 -14.47
N SER A 141 -32.82 19.16 -15.72
CA SER A 141 -31.42 19.07 -16.15
C SER A 141 -30.71 20.42 -16.30
N ASP A 142 -31.47 21.51 -16.45
CA ASP A 142 -30.91 22.85 -16.63
C ASP A 142 -30.44 23.45 -15.30
N ILE A 143 -30.94 22.91 -14.19
CA ILE A 143 -30.55 23.32 -12.85
C ILE A 143 -29.18 22.71 -12.53
N PRO A 144 -28.17 23.52 -12.22
CA PRO A 144 -26.85 23.05 -11.81
C PRO A 144 -26.91 22.48 -10.39
N TRP A 145 -27.13 21.18 -10.29
CA TRP A 145 -27.10 20.45 -9.02
C TRP A 145 -25.66 20.25 -8.50
N PRO A 146 -25.43 20.23 -7.17
CA PRO A 146 -24.09 20.13 -6.58
C PRO A 146 -23.59 18.67 -6.58
N VAL A 147 -23.52 18.04 -7.76
CA VAL A 147 -23.04 16.66 -7.97
C VAL A 147 -22.12 16.60 -9.18
N LEU A 148 -21.18 15.64 -9.16
CA LEU A 148 -20.33 15.36 -10.33
C LEU A 148 -21.14 14.64 -11.40
N LEU A 149 -21.66 15.39 -12.36
CA LEU A 149 -22.31 14.85 -13.54
C LEU A 149 -21.27 14.52 -14.61
N GLU A 150 -21.24 13.27 -15.06
CA GLU A 150 -20.52 12.93 -16.29
C GLU A 150 -21.23 13.56 -17.49
N GLN A 151 -20.48 13.91 -18.54
CA GLN A 151 -21.02 14.62 -19.70
C GLN A 151 -22.15 13.86 -20.43
N ARG A 152 -22.32 12.57 -20.13
CA ARG A 152 -23.30 11.68 -20.75
C ARG A 152 -24.56 11.50 -19.91
N ASP A 153 -24.48 11.77 -18.60
CA ASP A 153 -25.57 11.51 -17.68
C ASP A 153 -26.41 12.77 -17.48
N GLY A 154 -27.70 12.67 -17.77
CA GLY A 154 -28.66 13.70 -17.40
C GLY A 154 -28.81 13.76 -15.88
N ALA A 155 -29.02 14.96 -15.34
CA ALA A 155 -29.33 15.10 -13.91
C ALA A 155 -30.59 14.29 -13.58
N SER A 156 -30.48 13.41 -12.59
CA SER A 156 -31.56 12.55 -12.12
C SER A 156 -31.60 12.58 -10.59
N MET A 157 -32.78 12.43 -9.99
CA MET A 157 -32.93 12.45 -8.52
C MET A 157 -32.09 11.38 -7.83
N GLU A 158 -31.86 10.22 -8.47
CA GLU A 158 -31.05 9.13 -7.93
C GLU A 158 -29.57 9.49 -7.71
N LEU A 159 -29.08 10.50 -8.43
CA LEU A 159 -27.70 10.97 -8.31
C LEU A 159 -27.50 11.92 -7.12
N LEU A 160 -28.59 12.48 -6.57
CA LEU A 160 -28.58 13.43 -5.45
C LEU A 160 -28.42 12.72 -4.10
N LYS A 161 -27.40 11.88 -3.98
CA LYS A 161 -27.04 11.21 -2.72
C LYS A 161 -26.14 12.10 -1.87
N THR A 162 -26.27 12.02 -0.54
CA THR A 162 -25.43 12.77 0.40
C THR A 162 -23.93 12.61 0.11
N GLN A 163 -23.48 11.39 -0.22
CA GLN A 163 -22.08 11.11 -0.55
C GLN A 163 -21.62 11.80 -1.85
N ALA A 164 -22.47 11.83 -2.89
CA ALA A 164 -22.14 12.48 -4.16
C ALA A 164 -22.05 14.00 -4.01
N ILE A 165 -22.97 14.58 -3.22
CA ILE A 165 -22.96 16.01 -2.88
C ILE A 165 -21.73 16.35 -2.04
N ALA A 166 -21.39 15.52 -1.05
CA ALA A 166 -20.20 15.69 -0.23
C ALA A 166 -18.93 15.66 -1.09
N ALA A 167 -18.80 14.67 -1.98
CA ALA A 167 -17.64 14.50 -2.86
C ALA A 167 -17.47 15.66 -3.85
N PHE A 168 -18.56 16.31 -4.24
CA PHE A 168 -18.53 17.48 -5.12
C PHE A 168 -18.16 18.78 -4.37
N LEU A 169 -18.72 18.98 -3.16
CA LEU A 169 -18.53 20.23 -2.41
C LEU A 169 -17.24 20.26 -1.60
N ILE A 170 -16.81 19.11 -1.11
CA ILE A 170 -15.63 18.96 -0.26
C ILE A 170 -14.53 18.35 -1.14
N PRO A 171 -13.50 19.12 -1.54
CA PRO A 171 -12.36 18.53 -2.20
C PRO A 171 -11.69 17.57 -1.22
N SER A 172 -11.96 16.28 -1.37
CA SER A 172 -11.23 15.19 -0.73
C SER A 172 -9.78 15.19 -1.25
N GLY A 173 -8.98 16.14 -0.79
CA GLY A 173 -7.52 16.09 -0.83
C GLY A 173 -6.93 15.38 0.39
N ALA A 174 -7.79 14.80 1.25
CA ALA A 174 -7.44 14.20 2.53
C ALA A 174 -7.99 12.76 2.68
N GLU A 175 -8.30 12.08 1.57
CA GLU A 175 -8.55 10.64 1.61
C GLU A 175 -7.22 9.90 1.80
N GLY A 176 -6.82 9.72 3.06
CA GLY A 176 -5.64 8.94 3.44
C GLY A 176 -4.92 9.39 4.70
N LYS A 177 -5.28 10.52 5.32
CA LYS A 177 -4.78 10.87 6.65
C LYS A 177 -5.96 11.01 7.60
N GLU A 178 -6.04 10.07 8.55
CA GLU A 178 -6.84 10.26 9.76
C GLU A 178 -6.65 11.69 10.29
N PRO A 179 -7.72 12.38 10.72
CA PRO A 179 -7.63 13.74 11.21
C PRO A 179 -7.00 13.75 12.61
N ASN A 180 -5.70 13.48 12.69
CA ASN A 180 -4.90 13.82 13.86
C ASN A 180 -4.70 15.35 13.87
N GLY A 181 -5.68 16.03 14.46
CA GLY A 181 -5.49 17.28 15.21
C GLY A 181 -5.02 18.56 14.51
N HIS A 182 -4.88 18.63 13.17
CA HIS A 182 -4.19 19.78 12.54
C HIS A 182 -4.99 20.68 11.57
N ASP A 183 -6.32 20.70 11.53
CA ASP A 183 -6.95 21.55 10.48
C ASP A 183 -8.34 22.12 10.81
N ASP A 184 -8.40 22.96 11.84
CA ASP A 184 -9.55 23.83 12.08
C ASP A 184 -9.83 24.77 10.90
N ALA A 185 -8.78 25.15 10.13
CA ALA A 185 -8.92 25.94 8.92
C ALA A 185 -9.67 25.18 7.81
N VAL A 186 -9.35 23.90 7.56
CA VAL A 186 -10.05 23.08 6.57
C VAL A 186 -11.49 22.79 7.01
N LYS A 187 -11.71 22.53 8.31
CA LYS A 187 -13.07 22.37 8.86
C LYS A 187 -13.89 23.66 8.72
N LYS A 188 -13.28 24.82 8.97
CA LYS A 188 -13.94 26.12 8.79
C LYS A 188 -14.29 26.38 7.32
N GLY A 189 -13.36 26.13 6.40
CA GLY A 189 -13.59 26.25 4.96
C GLY A 189 -14.68 25.31 4.46
N ARG A 190 -14.71 24.05 4.93
CA ARG A 190 -15.81 23.11 4.65
C ARG A 190 -17.16 23.67 5.10
N LYS A 191 -17.25 24.14 6.34
CA LYS A 191 -18.49 24.69 6.90
C LYS A 191 -18.94 25.95 6.15
N GLU A 192 -18.01 26.78 5.68
CA GLU A 192 -18.32 27.97 4.89
C GLU A 192 -18.92 27.61 3.51
N ILE A 193 -18.30 26.68 2.79
CA ILE A 193 -18.81 26.19 1.50
C ILE A 193 -20.21 25.59 1.65
N LEU A 194 -20.43 24.79 2.70
CA LEU A 194 -21.74 24.20 2.98
C LEU A 194 -22.79 25.27 3.28
N ARG A 195 -22.47 26.26 4.12
CA ARG A 195 -23.39 27.37 4.43
C ARG A 195 -23.74 28.18 3.18
N GLU A 196 -22.76 28.50 2.34
CA GLU A 196 -22.99 29.21 1.09
C GLU A 196 -23.93 28.41 0.17
N THR A 197 -23.72 27.10 0.08
CA THR A 197 -24.56 26.21 -0.74
C THR A 197 -25.99 26.09 -0.17
N ILE A 198 -26.16 26.03 1.16
CA ILE A 198 -27.48 26.06 1.80
C ILE A 198 -28.21 27.37 1.48
N LEU A 199 -27.50 28.50 1.50
CA LEU A 199 -28.09 29.79 1.15
C LEU A 199 -28.51 29.86 -0.33
N ARG A 200 -27.76 29.21 -1.23
CA ARG A 200 -28.08 29.10 -2.66
C ARG A 200 -29.33 28.23 -2.91
N PHE A 201 -29.44 27.10 -2.20
CA PHE A 201 -30.55 26.14 -2.35
C PHE A 201 -31.66 26.31 -1.29
N HIS A 202 -31.74 27.47 -0.63
CA HIS A 202 -32.79 27.68 0.38
C HIS A 202 -34.18 27.58 -0.26
N PRO A 203 -35.09 26.71 0.24
CA PRO A 203 -36.35 26.38 -0.45
C PRO A 203 -37.16 27.63 -0.78
N ASP A 204 -37.36 28.54 0.17
CA ASP A 204 -38.12 29.78 -0.04
C ASP A 204 -37.54 30.68 -1.16
N LYS A 205 -36.22 30.94 -1.14
CA LYS A 205 -35.56 31.80 -2.14
C LYS A 205 -35.51 31.13 -3.51
N PHE A 206 -35.31 29.81 -3.53
CA PHE A 206 -35.25 29.01 -4.73
C PHE A 206 -36.63 28.93 -5.40
N GLU A 207 -37.69 28.74 -4.61
CA GLU A 207 -39.07 28.72 -5.10
C GLU A 207 -39.49 30.05 -5.72
N GLY A 208 -39.19 31.17 -5.06
CA GLY A 208 -39.56 32.49 -5.58
C GLY A 208 -38.82 32.90 -6.86
N ARG A 209 -37.51 32.59 -6.97
CA ARG A 209 -36.69 33.02 -8.12
C ARG A 209 -36.62 32.03 -9.26
N ILE A 210 -36.44 30.75 -8.96
CA ILE A 210 -36.08 29.73 -9.96
C ILE A 210 -37.30 28.88 -10.31
N LEU A 211 -38.07 28.41 -9.32
CA LEU A 211 -39.21 27.50 -9.55
C LEU A 211 -40.32 28.14 -10.42
N THR A 212 -40.50 29.46 -10.33
CA THR A 212 -41.43 30.21 -11.20
C THR A 212 -41.09 30.06 -12.69
N ARG A 213 -39.81 29.87 -13.01
CA ARG A 213 -39.27 29.74 -14.37
C ARG A 213 -39.18 28.30 -14.87
N VAL A 214 -39.35 27.32 -13.98
CA VAL A 214 -39.30 25.89 -14.30
C VAL A 214 -40.64 25.45 -14.92
N ARG A 215 -40.57 24.53 -15.90
CA ARG A 215 -41.76 23.92 -16.53
C ARG A 215 -42.64 23.26 -15.49
N GLU A 216 -43.96 23.38 -15.62
CA GLU A 216 -44.88 22.83 -14.62
C GLU A 216 -44.71 21.33 -14.37
N ALA A 217 -44.38 20.55 -15.40
CA ALA A 217 -44.11 19.12 -15.29
C ALA A 217 -42.93 18.80 -14.36
N ASP A 218 -41.90 19.65 -14.32
CA ASP A 218 -40.67 19.41 -13.56
C ASP A 218 -40.67 20.13 -12.22
N ARG A 219 -41.63 21.03 -11.95
CA ARG A 219 -41.65 21.86 -10.72
C ARG A 219 -41.65 21.01 -9.45
N GLU A 220 -42.49 19.97 -9.39
CA GLU A 220 -42.54 19.12 -8.20
C GLU A 220 -41.24 18.33 -8.00
N GLN A 221 -40.68 17.80 -9.10
CA GLN A 221 -39.41 17.09 -9.09
C GLN A 221 -38.25 18.00 -8.61
N VAL A 222 -38.22 19.24 -9.09
CA VAL A 222 -37.22 20.24 -8.69
C VAL A 222 -37.37 20.60 -7.21
N ARG A 223 -38.60 20.82 -6.73
CA ARG A 223 -38.88 21.11 -5.31
C ARG A 223 -38.39 19.97 -4.42
N GLU A 224 -38.72 18.72 -4.78
CA GLU A 224 -38.28 17.55 -4.03
C GLU A 224 -36.75 17.45 -3.99
N ALA A 225 -36.10 17.62 -5.15
CA ALA A 225 -34.65 17.59 -5.25
C ALA A 225 -33.96 18.68 -4.43
N VAL A 226 -34.48 19.92 -4.41
CA VAL A 226 -34.00 20.98 -3.52
C VAL A 226 -34.10 20.55 -2.06
N GLY A 227 -35.23 19.95 -1.67
CA GLY A 227 -35.42 19.39 -0.33
C GLY A 227 -34.39 18.31 0.03
N VAL A 228 -34.10 17.39 -0.90
CA VAL A 228 -33.07 16.36 -0.73
C VAL A 228 -31.70 16.99 -0.54
N VAL A 229 -31.33 17.95 -1.39
CA VAL A 229 -30.04 18.65 -1.31
C VAL A 229 -29.89 19.39 0.02
N VAL A 230 -30.90 20.14 0.46
CA VAL A 230 -30.85 20.87 1.74
C VAL A 230 -30.74 19.92 2.93
N ARG A 231 -31.46 18.79 2.92
CA ARG A 231 -31.32 17.75 3.97
C ARG A 231 -29.90 17.18 4.00
N ALA A 232 -29.35 16.82 2.84
CA ALA A 232 -27.98 16.32 2.73
C ALA A 232 -26.95 17.35 3.21
N LEU A 233 -27.13 18.64 2.86
CA LEU A 233 -26.23 19.71 3.31
C LEU A 233 -26.28 19.93 4.82
N ASN A 234 -27.47 19.87 5.42
CA ASN A 234 -27.63 20.00 6.87
C ASN A 234 -27.03 18.81 7.61
N GLU A 235 -27.18 17.58 7.09
CA GLU A 235 -26.51 16.39 7.60
C GLU A 235 -24.98 16.58 7.59
N LEU A 236 -24.42 17.05 6.46
CA LEU A 236 -22.99 17.32 6.32
C LEU A 236 -22.46 18.48 7.18
N MET A 237 -23.32 19.38 7.66
CA MET A 237 -22.97 20.44 8.62
C MET A 237 -23.03 19.97 10.08
N GLY A 238 -23.89 18.99 10.37
CA GLY A 238 -24.06 18.40 11.70
C GLY A 238 -22.98 17.39 12.06
N THR A 239 -22.35 16.76 11.06
CA THR A 239 -21.14 15.93 11.20
C THR A 239 -19.88 16.77 11.37
#